data_AF-A0A608XBF7-F1
#
_entry.id   AF-A0A608XBF7-F1
#
_cell.length_a   1.000
_cell.length_b   1.000
_cell.length_c   1.000
_cell.angle_alpha   90.00
_cell.angle_beta   90.00
_cell.angle_gamma   90.00
#
_symmetry.space_group_name_H-M   'P 1'
#
loop_
_entity.id
_entity.type
_entity.pdbx_description
1 polymer ?
#
loop_
_entity_poly.entity_id
_entity_poly.type
_entity_poly.pdbx_seq_one_letter_code
_entity_poly.pdbx_strand_id
1 'polypeptide(L)'
;MKCNGAAFSAEEYPELAKAYPTNKLPDLRGEFIRGWDDGRGMDTGRAILSAQGDAIRNIYGEFKTVNTENYSIWESVGSFKGAVVPLNPSTNNSYFSLIRSMVTERTDGAVYPKVIGLDASRIVPTANENRPRNIAFNYIVRAA
;
A
#
# COMPACT_ATOMS: atom_id res chain seq x y z
N MET A 1 -18.10 0.11 -27.15
CA MET A 1 -18.75 0.94 -26.11
C MET A 1 -17.83 1.12 -24.92
N LYS A 2 -17.93 2.26 -24.22
CA LYS A 2 -17.06 2.61 -23.07
C LYS A 2 -17.50 1.86 -21.80
N CYS A 3 -16.54 1.38 -21.03
CA CYS A 3 -16.79 0.74 -19.73
C CYS A 3 -16.88 1.77 -18.61
N ASN A 4 -17.97 2.52 -18.58
CA ASN A 4 -18.25 3.60 -17.62
C ASN A 4 -19.58 3.40 -16.87
N GLY A 5 -20.05 2.15 -16.74
CA GLY A 5 -21.35 1.86 -16.14
C GLY A 5 -22.56 2.06 -17.06
N ALA A 6 -22.33 2.38 -18.35
CA ALA A 6 -23.41 2.64 -19.30
C ALA A 6 -24.31 1.41 -19.51
N ALA A 7 -25.62 1.66 -19.59
CA ALA A 7 -26.59 0.68 -20.05
C ALA A 7 -26.53 0.51 -21.58
N PHE A 8 -27.00 -0.62 -22.07
CA PHE A 8 -27.14 -0.92 -23.50
C PHE A 8 -28.42 -1.71 -23.77
N SER A 9 -28.89 -1.71 -25.03
CA SER A 9 -30.05 -2.49 -25.46
C SER A 9 -29.63 -3.92 -25.81
N ALA A 10 -30.33 -4.91 -25.24
CA ALA A 10 -30.12 -6.32 -25.58
C ALA A 10 -30.66 -6.66 -26.98
N GLU A 11 -31.62 -5.88 -27.48
CA GLU A 11 -32.16 -6.00 -28.83
C GLU A 11 -31.15 -5.54 -29.87
N GLU A 12 -30.45 -4.43 -29.60
CA GLU A 12 -29.41 -3.89 -30.49
C GLU A 12 -28.10 -4.68 -30.40
N TYR A 13 -27.74 -5.17 -29.19
CA TYR A 13 -26.48 -5.89 -28.92
C TYR A 13 -26.72 -7.23 -28.21
N PRO A 14 -27.30 -8.23 -28.90
CA PRO A 14 -27.67 -9.51 -28.27
C PRO A 14 -26.47 -10.34 -27.82
N GLU A 15 -25.34 -10.30 -28.52
CA GLU A 15 -24.13 -11.02 -28.10
C GLU A 15 -23.48 -10.36 -26.88
N LEU A 16 -23.55 -9.02 -26.79
CA LEU A 16 -23.11 -8.30 -25.61
C LEU A 16 -23.98 -8.63 -24.38
N ALA A 17 -25.30 -8.78 -24.57
CA ALA A 17 -26.22 -9.17 -23.50
C ALA A 17 -25.92 -10.57 -22.93
N LYS A 18 -25.43 -11.51 -23.75
CA LYS A 18 -24.96 -12.82 -23.27
C LYS A 18 -23.75 -12.68 -22.34
N ALA A 19 -22.83 -11.77 -22.66
CA ALA A 19 -21.64 -11.52 -21.84
C ALA A 19 -21.92 -10.67 -20.59
N TYR A 20 -22.88 -9.73 -20.68
CA TYR A 20 -23.28 -8.82 -19.60
C TYR A 20 -24.81 -8.86 -19.39
N PRO A 21 -25.34 -9.87 -18.69
CA PRO A 21 -26.80 -10.10 -18.57
C PRO A 21 -27.57 -9.00 -17.83
N THR A 22 -26.88 -8.09 -17.15
CA THR A 22 -27.48 -6.92 -16.49
C THR A 22 -27.77 -5.77 -17.46
N ASN A 23 -27.43 -5.93 -18.75
CA ASN A 23 -27.53 -4.92 -19.79
C ASN A 23 -26.78 -3.62 -19.44
N LYS A 24 -25.72 -3.75 -18.63
CA LYS A 24 -24.83 -2.67 -18.22
C LYS A 24 -23.39 -3.11 -18.32
N LEU A 25 -22.55 -2.23 -18.84
CA LEU A 25 -21.11 -2.41 -18.83
C LEU A 25 -20.54 -2.13 -17.43
N PRO A 26 -19.41 -2.74 -17.06
CA PRO A 26 -18.73 -2.39 -15.82
C PRO A 26 -18.25 -0.92 -15.87
N ASP A 27 -18.13 -0.31 -14.70
CA ASP A 27 -17.44 0.98 -14.55
C ASP A 27 -15.99 0.70 -14.17
N LEU A 28 -15.07 0.93 -15.12
CA LEU A 28 -13.65 0.62 -14.97
C LEU A 28 -12.79 1.89 -14.83
N ARG A 29 -13.42 3.04 -14.56
CA ARG A 29 -12.70 4.31 -14.41
C ARG A 29 -11.89 4.29 -13.10
N GLY A 30 -10.57 4.40 -13.22
CA GLY A 30 -9.65 4.34 -12.08
C GLY A 30 -9.23 2.92 -11.71
N GLU A 31 -9.75 1.89 -12.39
CA GLU A 31 -9.45 0.50 -12.08
C GLU A 31 -8.29 -0.05 -12.91
N PHE A 32 -7.45 -0.86 -12.27
CA PHE A 32 -6.46 -1.68 -12.96
C PHE A 32 -7.05 -3.07 -13.22
N ILE A 33 -7.00 -3.50 -14.48
CA ILE A 33 -7.48 -4.84 -14.86
C ILE A 33 -6.36 -5.86 -14.68
N ARG A 34 -6.69 -6.98 -14.05
CA ARG A 34 -5.84 -8.17 -13.99
C ARG A 34 -6.54 -9.37 -14.59
N GLY A 35 -5.74 -10.31 -15.10
CA GLY A 35 -6.25 -11.57 -15.62
C GLY A 35 -7.04 -12.33 -14.55
N TRP A 36 -8.17 -12.90 -14.96
CA TRP A 36 -8.92 -13.83 -14.13
C TRP A 36 -8.15 -15.15 -14.00
N ASP A 37 -8.20 -15.78 -12.83
CA ASP A 37 -7.40 -16.97 -12.53
C ASP A 37 -7.78 -18.17 -13.39
N ASP A 38 -9.08 -18.34 -13.66
CA ASP A 38 -9.67 -19.40 -14.50
C ASP A 38 -9.05 -20.80 -14.25
N GLY A 39 -8.82 -21.14 -12.98
CA GLY A 39 -8.28 -22.44 -12.56
C GLY A 39 -6.76 -22.56 -12.53
N ARG A 40 -6.00 -21.48 -12.76
CA ARG A 40 -4.53 -21.49 -12.67
C ARG A 40 -4.01 -21.63 -11.23
N GLY A 41 -4.79 -21.22 -10.22
CA GLY A 41 -4.46 -21.35 -8.79
C GLY A 41 -3.66 -20.18 -8.21
N MET A 42 -3.39 -19.12 -8.98
CA MET A 42 -2.67 -17.93 -8.51
C MET A 42 -3.57 -16.98 -7.71
N ASP A 43 -4.87 -17.05 -7.96
CA ASP A 43 -5.87 -16.15 -7.39
C ASP A 43 -7.21 -16.88 -7.23
N THR A 44 -7.10 -18.01 -6.52
CA THR A 44 -8.17 -18.99 -6.31
C THR A 44 -9.39 -18.34 -5.64
N GLY A 45 -10.57 -18.62 -6.18
CA GLY A 45 -11.84 -18.19 -5.60
C GLY A 45 -12.26 -16.76 -5.93
N ARG A 46 -11.46 -15.98 -6.69
CA ARG A 46 -11.89 -14.65 -7.12
C ARG A 46 -12.93 -14.73 -8.24
N ALA A 47 -14.08 -14.09 -8.01
CA ALA A 47 -15.14 -13.98 -9.01
C ALA A 47 -14.74 -13.02 -10.15
N ILE A 48 -15.22 -13.30 -11.36
CA ILE A 48 -15.02 -12.40 -12.50
C ILE A 48 -15.69 -11.03 -12.21
N LEU A 49 -15.02 -9.94 -12.58
CA LEU A 49 -15.45 -8.55 -12.34
C LEU A 49 -15.58 -8.12 -10.86
N SER A 50 -15.12 -8.91 -9.88
CA SER A 50 -15.08 -8.46 -8.49
C SER A 50 -14.00 -7.39 -8.28
N ALA A 51 -14.34 -6.32 -7.55
CA ALA A 51 -13.37 -5.31 -7.14
C ALA A 51 -12.39 -5.86 -6.08
N GLN A 52 -11.15 -5.38 -6.13
CA GLN A 52 -10.13 -5.65 -5.13
C GLN A 52 -9.46 -4.32 -4.77
N GLY A 53 -9.40 -4.01 -3.48
CA GLY A 53 -8.69 -2.82 -2.99
C GLY A 53 -7.18 -2.93 -3.21
N ASP A 54 -6.49 -1.81 -3.12
CA ASP A 54 -5.03 -1.80 -3.17
C ASP A 54 -4.44 -2.52 -1.95
N ALA A 55 -3.29 -3.15 -2.18
CA ALA A 55 -2.52 -3.78 -1.12
C ALA A 55 -1.04 -3.64 -1.44
N ILE A 56 -0.24 -3.41 -0.39
CA ILE A 56 1.21 -3.52 -0.44
C ILE A 56 1.64 -4.80 0.25
N ARG A 57 2.78 -5.36 -0.17
CA ARG A 57 3.45 -6.41 0.61
C ARG A 57 3.90 -5.81 1.95
N ASN A 58 4.10 -6.69 2.93
CA ASN A 58 4.56 -6.28 4.25
C ASN A 58 5.82 -5.39 4.15
N ILE A 59 5.79 -4.23 4.79
CA ILE A 59 6.97 -3.39 4.97
C ILE A 59 7.64 -3.84 6.26
N TYR A 60 8.88 -4.30 6.15
CA TYR A 60 9.66 -4.72 7.30
C TYR A 60 10.78 -3.72 7.59
N GLY A 61 11.20 -3.73 8.85
CA GLY A 61 12.43 -3.13 9.28
C GLY A 61 12.79 -3.64 10.67
N GLU A 62 14.04 -3.42 11.05
CA GLU A 62 14.62 -4.00 12.26
C GLU A 62 15.27 -2.91 13.10
N PHE A 63 15.07 -3.02 14.41
CA PHE A 63 15.89 -2.37 15.42
C PHE A 63 16.13 -3.38 16.53
N LYS A 64 17.36 -3.46 17.01
CA LYS A 64 17.76 -4.44 18.01
C LYS A 64 17.85 -3.71 19.35
N THR A 65 16.92 -4.05 20.24
CA THR A 65 16.99 -3.82 21.69
C THR A 65 16.58 -2.45 22.26
N VAL A 66 15.93 -2.53 23.42
CA VAL A 66 15.73 -1.45 24.39
C VAL A 66 16.51 -1.85 25.64
N ASN A 67 17.34 -0.95 26.16
CA ASN A 67 18.03 -1.15 27.43
C ASN A 67 17.03 -0.93 28.59
N THR A 68 16.85 -1.94 29.44
CA THR A 68 15.89 -1.92 30.56
C THR A 68 16.41 -1.17 31.79
N GLU A 69 17.71 -0.89 31.86
CA GLU A 69 18.35 -0.15 32.97
C GLU A 69 18.15 1.36 32.81
N ASN A 70 18.26 1.87 31.58
CA ASN A 70 18.22 3.30 31.27
C ASN A 70 17.11 3.69 30.29
N TYR A 71 16.18 2.77 30.01
CA TYR A 71 15.02 2.96 29.14
C TYR A 71 15.36 3.59 27.78
N SER A 72 16.48 3.21 27.15
CA SER A 72 16.97 3.81 25.89
C SER A 72 17.14 2.79 24.76
N ILE A 73 17.11 3.25 23.50
CA ILE A 73 17.39 2.43 22.32
C ILE A 73 18.90 2.41 22.12
N TRP A 74 19.55 1.26 22.35
CA TRP A 74 21.02 1.13 22.35
C TRP A 74 21.64 1.01 20.96
N GLU A 75 21.05 1.67 19.98
CA GLU A 75 21.52 1.67 18.59
C GLU A 75 22.00 3.05 18.19
N SER A 76 23.18 3.11 17.57
CA SER A 76 23.65 4.32 16.92
C SER A 76 22.67 4.70 15.81
N VAL A 77 22.53 6.00 15.52
CA VAL A 77 21.75 6.48 14.37
C VAL A 77 22.15 5.82 13.04
N GLY A 78 23.39 5.33 12.92
CA GLY A 78 23.89 4.61 11.74
C GLY A 78 23.46 3.13 11.64
N SER A 79 22.97 2.53 12.72
CA SER A 79 22.52 1.13 12.76
C SER A 79 21.16 0.91 12.09
N PHE A 80 20.33 1.95 12.01
CA PHE A 80 19.01 1.91 11.39
C PHE A 80 19.08 1.61 9.89
N LYS A 81 18.17 0.77 9.39
CA LYS A 81 18.10 0.36 7.97
C LYS A 81 16.67 0.39 7.44
N GLY A 82 16.55 0.59 6.14
CA GLY A 82 15.25 0.56 5.44
C GLY A 82 14.34 1.71 5.85
N ALA A 83 13.06 1.42 6.06
CA ALA A 83 12.05 2.40 6.45
C ALA A 83 12.09 2.76 7.95
N VAL A 84 12.89 2.09 8.77
CA VAL A 84 12.97 2.38 10.21
C VAL A 84 14.00 3.47 10.44
N VAL A 85 13.61 4.54 11.12
CA VAL A 85 14.43 5.75 11.29
C VAL A 85 14.49 6.21 12.74
N PRO A 86 15.66 6.72 13.19
CA PRO A 86 15.72 7.44 14.45
C PRO A 86 15.00 8.79 14.30
N LEU A 87 14.14 9.13 15.25
CA LEU A 87 13.45 10.42 15.27
C LEU A 87 13.79 11.20 16.55
N ASN A 88 13.62 12.51 16.45
CA ASN A 88 13.52 13.37 17.62
C ASN A 88 12.09 13.27 18.18
N PRO A 89 11.89 13.39 19.51
CA PRO A 89 10.55 13.51 20.07
C PRO A 89 9.85 14.71 19.46
N SER A 90 8.83 14.46 18.66
CA SER A 90 7.97 15.47 18.04
C SER A 90 6.57 14.93 18.12
N THR A 91 5.62 15.70 18.64
CA THR A 91 4.23 15.26 18.85
C THR A 91 3.46 14.98 17.56
N ASN A 92 4.04 15.25 16.39
CA ASN A 92 3.35 15.28 15.10
C ASN A 92 3.59 14.04 14.22
N ASN A 93 4.41 13.09 14.65
CA ASN A 93 4.71 11.88 13.87
C ASN A 93 4.03 10.64 14.46
N SER A 94 3.76 9.63 13.64
CA SER A 94 3.43 8.28 14.12
C SER A 94 4.72 7.56 14.51
N TYR A 95 4.93 7.36 15.81
CA TYR A 95 6.16 6.76 16.29
C TYR A 95 5.94 5.90 17.54
N PHE A 96 6.90 5.02 17.79
CA PHE A 96 7.06 4.35 19.07
C PHE A 96 8.05 5.14 19.93
N SER A 97 7.64 5.48 21.16
CA SER A 97 8.46 6.22 22.12
C SER A 97 8.44 5.56 23.49
N LEU A 98 9.58 5.64 24.17
CA LEU A 98 9.74 5.21 25.55
C LEU A 98 9.48 6.42 26.47
N ILE A 99 8.45 6.34 27.31
CA ILE A 99 7.89 7.49 28.06
C ILE A 99 8.59 7.72 29.43
N ARG A 100 9.68 6.99 29.76
CA ARG A 100 10.38 7.10 31.06
C ARG A 100 11.70 7.87 30.95
N SER A 101 12.30 8.22 32.09
CA SER A 101 13.57 8.96 32.16
C SER A 101 14.69 8.21 31.43
N MET A 102 14.98 8.59 30.18
CA MET A 102 15.98 7.94 29.31
C MET A 102 17.30 8.70 29.37
N VAL A 103 18.43 7.98 29.41
CA VAL A 103 19.76 8.56 29.19
C VAL A 103 20.06 8.51 27.68
N THR A 104 20.26 9.68 27.06
CA THR A 104 20.48 9.79 25.60
C THR A 104 21.91 10.10 25.20
N GLU A 105 22.76 10.40 26.17
CA GLU A 105 24.16 10.69 25.96
C GLU A 105 24.95 9.97 27.03
N ARG A 106 25.93 9.17 26.62
CA ARG A 106 26.86 8.52 27.53
C ARG A 106 28.03 9.45 27.84
N THR A 107 28.77 9.14 28.90
CA THR A 107 30.00 9.86 29.28
C THR A 107 31.07 9.88 28.18
N ASP A 108 30.99 8.95 27.22
CA ASP A 108 31.84 8.86 26.04
C ASP A 108 31.35 9.71 24.83
N GLY A 109 30.25 10.45 24.99
CA GLY A 109 29.66 11.32 23.96
C GLY A 109 28.76 10.60 22.95
N ALA A 110 28.52 9.29 23.09
CA ALA A 110 27.62 8.56 22.20
C ALA A 110 26.15 8.98 22.40
N VAL A 111 25.48 9.34 21.30
CA VAL A 111 24.07 9.79 21.30
C VAL A 111 23.14 8.70 20.80
N TYR A 112 22.10 8.41 21.57
CA TYR A 112 21.08 7.40 21.26
C TYR A 112 19.71 8.03 20.98
N PRO A 113 18.91 7.47 20.04
CA PRO A 113 17.60 8.02 19.70
C PRO A 113 16.57 7.76 20.81
N LYS A 114 15.60 8.68 20.91
CA LYS A 114 14.47 8.63 21.87
C LYS A 114 13.23 7.95 21.29
N VAL A 115 13.14 7.95 19.97
CA VAL A 115 11.95 7.61 19.21
C VAL A 115 12.35 6.85 17.95
N ILE A 116 11.56 5.84 17.60
CA ILE A 116 11.68 5.15 16.32
C ILE A 116 10.43 5.42 15.51
N GLY A 117 10.64 5.90 14.29
CA GLY A 117 9.60 6.09 13.30
C GLY A 117 9.69 5.07 12.18
N LEU A 118 8.60 4.97 11.42
CA LEU A 118 8.56 4.26 10.15
C LEU A 118 8.32 5.29 9.04
N ASP A 119 9.31 5.45 8.16
CA ASP A 119 9.33 6.38 7.03
C ASP A 119 9.69 5.64 5.75
N ALA A 120 8.67 5.20 5.02
CA ALA A 120 8.83 4.52 3.74
C ALA A 120 9.40 5.46 2.65
N SER A 121 9.26 6.78 2.79
CA SER A 121 9.65 7.75 1.76
C SER A 121 11.15 7.74 1.45
N ARG A 122 11.97 7.25 2.39
CA ARG A 122 13.43 7.14 2.23
C ARG A 122 13.87 6.09 1.23
N ILE A 123 13.00 5.13 0.93
CA ILE A 123 13.32 3.99 0.05
C ILE A 123 12.33 3.82 -1.09
N VAL A 124 11.15 4.47 -1.03
CA VAL A 124 10.14 4.44 -2.09
C VAL A 124 9.39 5.78 -2.20
N PRO A 125 8.96 6.23 -3.40
CA PRO A 125 8.04 7.36 -3.53
C PRO A 125 6.72 7.09 -2.81
N THR A 126 6.15 8.10 -2.15
CA THR A 126 4.88 7.99 -1.41
C THR A 126 3.78 8.86 -2.02
N ALA A 127 2.52 8.42 -1.88
CA ALA A 127 1.31 9.12 -2.28
C ALA A 127 0.12 8.57 -1.47
N ASN A 128 -1.05 9.20 -1.56
CA ASN A 128 -2.28 8.72 -0.90
C ASN A 128 -2.81 7.39 -1.46
N GLU A 129 -2.33 6.98 -2.63
CA GLU A 129 -2.72 5.76 -3.34
C GLU A 129 -1.45 5.02 -3.77
N ASN A 130 -1.36 3.71 -3.53
CA ASN A 130 -0.27 2.90 -4.06
C ASN A 130 -0.52 2.56 -5.53
N ARG A 131 0.26 3.15 -6.44
CA ARG A 131 0.14 2.90 -7.87
C ARG A 131 1.49 2.93 -8.59
N PRO A 132 1.69 2.08 -9.60
CA PRO A 132 2.79 2.28 -10.53
C PRO A 132 2.55 3.55 -11.37
N ARG A 133 3.62 4.07 -11.97
CA ARG A 133 3.46 5.07 -13.04
C ARG A 133 2.58 4.47 -14.14
N ASN A 134 1.54 5.20 -14.52
CA ASN A 134 0.55 4.76 -15.50
C ASN A 134 0.09 5.92 -16.40
N ILE A 135 -0.56 5.57 -17.50
CA ILE A 135 -1.23 6.50 -18.40
C ILE A 135 -2.71 6.16 -18.38
N ALA A 136 -3.56 7.18 -18.20
CA ALA A 136 -5.00 6.99 -18.24
C ALA A 136 -5.47 6.65 -19.67
N PHE A 137 -6.26 5.60 -19.81
CA PHE A 137 -6.83 5.14 -21.08
C PHE A 137 -8.28 4.69 -20.90
N ASN A 138 -9.09 4.82 -21.94
CA ASN A 138 -10.49 4.38 -21.90
C ASN A 138 -10.59 2.87 -22.20
N TYR A 139 -11.16 2.11 -21.26
CA TYR A 139 -11.57 0.74 -21.56
C TYR A 139 -12.82 0.73 -22.42
N ILE A 140 -12.78 -0.06 -23.49
CA ILE A 140 -13.89 -0.27 -24.40
C ILE A 140 -14.08 -1.75 -24.65
N VAL A 141 -15.34 -2.17 -24.78
CA VAL A 141 -15.70 -3.48 -25.34
C VAL A 141 -16.26 -3.29 -26.75
N ARG A 142 -16.09 -4.30 -27.60
CA ARG A 142 -16.78 -4.33 -28.87
C ARG A 142 -18.27 -4.54 -28.61
N ALA A 143 -19.10 -3.65 -29.14
CA ALA A 143 -20.53 -3.89 -29.23
C ALA A 143 -20.74 -4.60 -30.58
N ALA A 144 -21.14 -5.86 -30.52
CA ALA A 144 -21.38 -6.72 -31.67
C ALA A 144 -22.67 -7.51 -31.41
#